data_AF-A0A8S2YB79-F1
#
_entry.id   AF-A0A8S2YB79-F1
#
_cell.length_a   1.000
_cell.length_b   1.000
_cell.length_c   1.000
_cell.angle_alpha   90.00
_cell.angle_beta   90.00
_cell.angle_gamma   90.00
#
_symmetry.space_group_name_H-M   'P 1'
#
loop_
_entity.id
_entity.type
_entity.pdbx_description
1 polymer ?
#
loop_
_entity_poly.entity_id
_entity_poly.type
_entity_poly.pdbx_seq_one_letter_code
_entity_poly.pdbx_strand_id
1 'polypeptide(L)'
;MRRHGDFRAGMLATNTAVFCVGDTFHSFEEFKHKLNNYSSETGAMFSICHSVKLKHKSELVYRTVVFYCCHGGKIRNRSNGIRPHLCLQCSVKIRLQSNGTTLKVTVINLNHNHKVDQSNLKFYARHRRLDNDTIELIKKYDNHKVPRNIIRDMVMNENKRKFTTVKGNFF
;
A
#
# COMPACT_ATOMS: atom_id res chain seq x y z
N MET A 1 -19.14 0.48 47.28
CA MET A 1 -19.63 0.64 45.89
C MET A 1 -18.76 1.65 45.16
N ARG A 2 -17.74 1.21 44.41
CA ARG A 2 -16.88 2.07 43.59
C ARG A 2 -17.26 1.87 42.12
N ARG A 3 -17.87 2.90 41.53
CA ARG A 3 -18.20 2.98 40.10
C ARG A 3 -16.89 3.21 39.34
N HIS A 4 -16.38 2.18 38.67
CA HIS A 4 -15.36 2.37 37.64
C HIS A 4 -16.07 2.80 36.36
N GLY A 5 -15.80 4.04 35.95
CA GLY A 5 -16.38 4.67 34.78
C GLY A 5 -15.95 3.96 33.51
N ASP A 6 -16.94 3.55 32.73
CA ASP A 6 -16.79 3.11 31.35
C ASP A 6 -16.26 4.28 30.52
N PHE A 7 -14.95 4.27 30.25
CA PHE A 7 -14.36 5.07 29.17
C PHE A 7 -14.78 4.45 27.83
N ARG A 8 -16.04 4.66 27.43
CA ARG A 8 -16.46 4.53 26.03
C ARG A 8 -15.87 5.72 25.28
N ALA A 9 -14.61 5.59 24.89
CA ALA A 9 -13.99 6.49 23.94
C ALA A 9 -14.78 6.40 22.63
N GLY A 10 -15.56 7.44 22.37
CA GLY A 10 -16.12 7.69 21.05
C GLY A 10 -14.97 7.85 20.07
N MET A 11 -14.94 6.96 19.08
CA MET A 11 -14.11 7.15 17.90
C MET A 11 -15.03 7.06 16.69
N LEU A 12 -15.35 8.27 16.22
CA LEU A 12 -16.00 8.66 14.98
C LEU A 12 -16.05 7.53 13.93
N ALA A 13 -17.27 7.16 13.56
CA ALA A 13 -17.54 6.37 12.37
C ALA A 13 -17.17 7.22 11.15
N THR A 14 -15.89 7.21 10.77
CA THR A 14 -15.50 7.57 9.42
C THR A 14 -16.09 6.49 8.52
N ASN A 15 -16.78 6.93 7.46
CA ASN A 15 -17.36 6.07 6.45
C ASN A 15 -16.23 5.47 5.58
N THR A 16 -15.30 4.75 6.22
CA THR A 16 -14.27 3.96 5.55
C THR A 16 -14.99 2.85 4.82
N ALA A 17 -14.82 2.77 3.51
CA ALA A 17 -15.36 1.69 2.71
C ALA A 17 -14.70 0.36 3.13
N VAL A 18 -15.26 -0.26 4.17
CA VAL A 18 -14.89 -1.59 4.65
C VAL A 18 -15.27 -2.56 3.54
N PHE A 19 -14.31 -3.31 3.03
CA PHE A 19 -14.61 -4.43 2.14
C PHE A 19 -15.51 -5.42 2.89
N CYS A 20 -16.55 -5.92 2.23
CA CYS A 20 -17.39 -6.97 2.80
C CYS A 20 -17.13 -8.30 2.09
N VAL A 21 -17.23 -9.41 2.82
CA VAL A 21 -17.32 -10.72 2.16
C VAL A 21 -18.59 -10.71 1.32
N GLY A 22 -18.45 -10.99 0.02
CA GLY A 22 -19.56 -10.85 -0.91
C GLY A 22 -19.37 -9.74 -1.94
N ASP A 23 -18.59 -8.69 -1.63
CA ASP A 23 -18.33 -7.58 -2.56
C ASP A 23 -17.81 -8.12 -3.89
N THR A 24 -18.36 -7.60 -4.99
CA THR A 24 -17.97 -7.94 -6.35
C THR A 24 -17.43 -6.73 -7.08
N PHE A 25 -16.39 -6.94 -7.88
CA PHE A 25 -15.77 -5.93 -8.74
C PHE A 25 -15.76 -6.43 -10.18
N HIS A 26 -16.00 -5.53 -11.13
CA HIS A 26 -16.02 -5.86 -12.56
C HIS A 26 -14.61 -5.90 -13.14
N SER A 27 -13.66 -5.21 -12.52
CA SER A 27 -12.26 -5.25 -12.93
C SER A 27 -11.31 -5.34 -11.73
N PHE A 28 -10.08 -5.79 -11.98
CA PHE A 28 -9.02 -5.74 -10.98
C PHE A 28 -8.65 -4.30 -10.62
N GLU A 29 -8.73 -3.38 -11.58
CA GLU A 29 -8.41 -1.97 -11.40
C GLU A 29 -9.37 -1.29 -10.43
N GLU A 30 -10.67 -1.56 -10.56
CA GLU A 30 -11.71 -1.07 -9.65
C GLU A 30 -11.43 -1.48 -8.20
N PHE A 31 -11.16 -2.77 -7.97
CA PHE A 31 -10.77 -3.26 -6.65
C PHE A 31 -9.50 -2.57 -6.15
N LYS A 32 -8.49 -2.44 -7.01
CA LYS A 32 -7.19 -1.84 -6.65
C LYS A 32 -7.36 -0.37 -6.28
N HIS A 33 -8.23 0.36 -6.96
CA HIS A 33 -8.56 1.74 -6.62
C HIS A 33 -9.20 1.83 -5.23
N LYS A 34 -10.22 1.00 -4.94
CA LYS A 34 -10.84 0.93 -3.60
C LYS A 34 -9.81 0.57 -2.52
N LEU A 35 -8.89 -0.36 -2.80
CA LEU A 35 -7.82 -0.75 -1.87
C LEU A 35 -6.81 0.38 -1.63
N ASN A 36 -6.46 1.13 -2.66
CA ASN A 36 -5.58 2.28 -2.53
C ASN A 36 -6.22 3.38 -1.68
N ASN A 37 -7.51 3.67 -1.87
CA ASN A 37 -8.23 4.65 -1.06
C ASN A 37 -8.25 4.23 0.41
N TYR A 38 -8.60 2.97 0.69
CA TYR A 38 -8.52 2.42 2.04
C TYR A 38 -7.11 2.51 2.63
N SER A 39 -6.07 2.24 1.82
CA SER A 39 -4.67 2.32 2.27
C SER A 39 -4.24 3.76 2.59
N SER A 40 -4.70 4.73 1.81
CA SER A 40 -4.40 6.16 2.01
C SER A 40 -5.11 6.71 3.26
N GLU A 41 -6.35 6.29 3.50
CA GLU A 41 -7.14 6.72 4.66
C GLU A 41 -6.68 6.06 5.97
N THR A 42 -6.33 4.78 5.94
CA THR A 42 -5.97 4.05 7.18
C THR A 42 -4.47 4.05 7.44
N GLY A 43 -3.64 4.21 6.41
CA GLY A 43 -2.21 3.91 6.45
C GLY A 43 -1.88 2.42 6.30
N ALA A 44 -2.89 1.56 6.09
CA ALA A 44 -2.69 0.13 5.95
C ALA A 44 -2.10 -0.18 4.58
N MET A 45 -0.94 -0.84 4.54
CA MET A 45 -0.35 -1.25 3.27
C MET A 45 -0.54 -2.73 2.98
N PHE A 46 -0.93 -3.02 1.75
CA PHE A 46 -1.17 -4.37 1.25
C PHE A 46 -0.19 -4.77 0.14
N SER A 47 0.19 -6.04 0.17
CA SER A 47 1.05 -6.71 -0.81
C SER A 47 0.41 -8.01 -1.28
N ILE A 48 0.59 -8.35 -2.56
CA ILE A 48 0.13 -9.64 -3.10
C ILE A 48 1.03 -10.75 -2.55
N CYS A 49 0.45 -11.68 -1.80
CA CYS A 49 1.14 -12.85 -1.26
C CYS A 49 1.01 -14.07 -2.16
N HIS A 50 -0.14 -14.21 -2.82
CA HIS A 50 -0.45 -15.32 -3.71
C HIS A 50 -1.36 -14.84 -4.83
N SER A 51 -1.07 -15.25 -6.05
CA SER A 51 -1.92 -14.94 -7.20
C SER A 51 -1.87 -16.05 -8.24
N VAL A 52 -3.03 -16.30 -8.85
CA VAL A 52 -3.21 -17.17 -10.01
C VAL A 52 -3.85 -16.31 -11.08
N LYS A 53 -3.15 -16.11 -12.20
CA LYS A 53 -3.63 -15.26 -13.30
C LYS A 53 -4.62 -16.01 -14.20
N LEU A 54 -5.52 -15.27 -14.84
CA LEU A 54 -6.33 -15.77 -15.95
C LEU A 54 -5.52 -15.66 -17.24
N LYS A 55 -5.66 -16.65 -18.14
CA LYS A 55 -4.94 -16.65 -19.43
C LYS A 55 -5.54 -15.68 -20.46
N HIS A 56 -6.85 -15.41 -20.40
CA HIS A 56 -7.58 -14.80 -21.52
C HIS A 56 -8.51 -13.62 -21.18
N LYS A 57 -8.61 -13.21 -19.91
CA LYS A 57 -9.43 -12.04 -19.51
C LYS A 57 -8.54 -10.91 -19.04
N SER A 58 -8.47 -9.84 -19.84
CA SER A 58 -7.66 -8.65 -19.56
C SER A 58 -8.13 -7.90 -18.32
N GLU A 59 -9.44 -7.76 -18.12
CA GLU A 59 -10.01 -6.89 -17.07
C GLU A 59 -9.89 -7.47 -15.65
N LEU A 60 -10.13 -8.77 -15.48
CA LEU A 60 -10.09 -9.42 -14.17
C LEU A 60 -8.67 -9.76 -13.73
N VAL A 61 -7.76 -10.03 -14.67
CA VAL A 61 -6.33 -10.39 -14.49
C VAL A 61 -6.06 -11.68 -13.68
N TYR A 62 -6.81 -11.94 -12.62
CA TYR A 62 -6.59 -13.00 -11.64
C TYR A 62 -7.80 -13.91 -11.49
N ARG A 63 -7.55 -15.22 -11.49
CA ARG A 63 -8.52 -16.23 -11.03
C ARG A 63 -8.63 -16.19 -9.52
N THR A 64 -7.51 -15.99 -8.84
CA THR A 64 -7.43 -15.86 -7.39
C THR A 64 -6.28 -14.94 -7.05
N VAL A 65 -6.51 -13.99 -6.15
CA VAL A 65 -5.45 -13.11 -5.64
C VAL A 65 -5.65 -12.90 -4.14
N VAL A 66 -4.55 -12.90 -3.41
CA VAL A 66 -4.54 -12.79 -1.96
C VAL A 66 -3.61 -11.67 -1.55
N PHE A 67 -4.15 -10.70 -0.85
CA PHE A 67 -3.47 -9.54 -0.30
C PHE A 67 -3.26 -9.73 1.19
N TYR A 68 -2.03 -9.50 1.66
CA TYR A 68 -1.67 -9.50 3.08
C TYR A 68 -1.20 -8.09 3.44
N CYS A 69 -1.27 -7.75 4.73
CA CYS A 69 -0.52 -6.58 5.21
C CYS A 69 0.97 -6.74 4.87
N CYS A 70 1.67 -5.65 4.56
CA CYS A 70 3.12 -5.68 4.30
C CYS A 70 3.95 -6.20 5.47
N HIS A 71 3.43 -6.12 6.70
CA HIS A 71 4.01 -6.70 7.91
C HIS A 71 3.46 -8.09 8.24
N GLY A 72 2.60 -8.64 7.39
CA GLY A 72 1.98 -9.95 7.54
C GLY A 72 2.78 -11.10 6.93
N GLY A 73 2.37 -12.33 7.26
CA GLY A 73 2.96 -13.56 6.74
C GLY A 73 4.00 -14.18 7.66
N LYS A 74 4.66 -15.25 7.18
CA LYS A 74 5.82 -15.87 7.83
C LYS A 74 7.08 -15.36 7.14
N ILE A 75 8.13 -15.06 7.90
CA ILE A 75 9.45 -14.71 7.35
C ILE A 75 9.92 -15.89 6.50
N ARG A 76 9.97 -15.69 5.18
CA ARG A 76 10.67 -16.62 4.28
C ARG A 76 12.11 -16.13 4.19
N ASN A 77 12.93 -16.56 5.14
CA ASN A 77 14.36 -16.28 5.08
C ASN A 77 14.95 -17.04 3.89
N ARG A 78 15.18 -16.33 2.78
CA ARG A 78 15.87 -16.88 1.60
C ARG A 78 17.34 -16.48 1.55
N SER A 79 17.77 -15.57 2.42
CA SER A 79 19.15 -15.10 2.51
C SER A 79 19.61 -15.07 3.97
N ASN A 80 20.92 -15.25 4.18
CA ASN A 80 21.60 -15.11 5.48
C ASN A 80 21.78 -13.62 5.87
N GLY A 81 20.86 -12.74 5.44
CA GLY A 81 21.03 -11.30 5.60
C GLY A 81 21.00 -10.86 7.06
N ILE A 82 21.93 -9.98 7.44
CA ILE A 82 22.07 -9.41 8.80
C ILE A 82 20.85 -8.58 9.21
N ARG A 83 20.11 -8.03 8.24
CA ARG A 83 18.95 -7.18 8.53
C ARG A 83 17.77 -8.03 9.01
N PRO A 84 17.25 -7.80 10.23
CA PRO A 84 16.05 -8.49 10.67
C PRO A 84 14.89 -8.11 9.75
N HIS A 85 14.28 -9.11 9.11
CA HIS A 85 13.02 -8.92 8.40
C HIS A 85 11.94 -8.59 9.43
N LEU A 86 11.49 -7.33 9.45
CA LEU A 86 10.37 -6.91 10.29
C LEU A 86 9.07 -7.51 9.72
N CYS A 87 8.75 -8.74 10.13
CA CYS A 87 7.46 -9.36 9.88
C CYS A 87 6.76 -9.47 11.23
N LEU A 88 5.71 -8.67 11.40
CA LEU A 88 4.91 -8.60 12.63
C LEU A 88 3.87 -9.73 12.70
N GLN A 89 3.93 -10.69 11.76
CA GLN A 89 2.99 -11.80 11.64
C GLN A 89 1.53 -11.35 11.63
N CYS A 90 1.30 -10.16 11.04
CA CYS A 90 -0.04 -9.58 10.93
C CYS A 90 -0.98 -10.52 10.16
N SER A 91 -2.15 -10.80 10.75
CA SER A 91 -3.16 -11.74 10.23
C SER A 91 -4.05 -11.14 9.13
N VAL A 92 -3.88 -9.86 8.84
CA VAL A 92 -4.68 -9.14 7.85
C VAL A 92 -4.56 -9.78 6.49
N LYS A 93 -5.71 -10.07 5.89
CA LYS A 93 -5.84 -10.82 4.65
C LYS A 93 -7.10 -10.42 3.91
N ILE A 94 -6.97 -10.16 2.61
CA ILE A 94 -8.08 -10.02 1.68
C ILE A 94 -7.87 -11.03 0.56
N ARG A 95 -8.87 -11.87 0.29
CA ARG A 95 -8.85 -12.81 -0.84
C ARG A 95 -9.94 -12.43 -1.82
N LEU A 96 -9.55 -12.32 -3.08
CA LEU A 96 -10.47 -12.24 -4.21
C LEU A 96 -10.40 -13.52 -5.03
N GLN A 97 -11.56 -13.93 -5.52
CA GLN A 97 -11.71 -15.05 -6.44
C GLN A 97 -12.61 -14.65 -7.60
N SER A 98 -12.21 -15.03 -8.80
CA SER A 98 -13.02 -14.79 -9.99
C SER A 98 -14.07 -15.89 -10.14
N ASN A 99 -15.31 -15.46 -10.43
CA ASN A 99 -16.40 -16.34 -10.86
C ASN A 99 -16.53 -16.38 -12.39
N GLY A 100 -15.51 -15.93 -13.12
CA GLY A 100 -15.52 -15.79 -14.57
C GLY A 100 -15.95 -14.41 -15.04
N THR A 101 -16.94 -13.77 -14.43
CA THR A 101 -17.44 -12.43 -14.83
C THR A 101 -16.93 -11.31 -13.92
N THR A 102 -16.84 -11.57 -12.61
CA THR A 102 -16.43 -10.58 -11.60
C THR A 102 -15.37 -11.16 -10.67
N LEU A 103 -14.68 -10.28 -9.94
CA LEU A 103 -13.85 -10.61 -8.79
C LEU A 103 -14.67 -10.46 -7.51
N LYS A 104 -14.89 -11.55 -6.78
CA LYS A 104 -15.60 -11.56 -5.51
C LYS A 104 -14.65 -11.62 -4.34
N VAL A 105 -14.89 -10.82 -3.30
CA VAL A 105 -14.19 -10.92 -2.01
C VAL A 105 -14.72 -12.14 -1.28
N THR A 106 -13.86 -13.16 -1.10
CA THR A 106 -14.23 -14.43 -0.45
C THR A 106 -13.74 -14.53 0.98
N VAL A 107 -12.66 -13.82 1.32
CA VAL A 107 -12.12 -13.80 2.68
C VAL A 107 -11.69 -12.40 3.02
N ILE A 108 -12.05 -11.95 4.21
CA ILE A 108 -11.55 -10.71 4.79
C ILE A 108 -11.15 -10.87 6.25
N ASN A 109 -10.00 -10.33 6.60
CA ASN A 109 -9.58 -10.04 7.94
C ASN A 109 -8.82 -8.71 7.89
N LEU A 110 -9.33 -7.68 8.56
CA LEU A 110 -8.71 -6.35 8.66
C LEU A 110 -8.16 -6.04 10.06
N ASN A 111 -8.12 -7.03 10.95
CA ASN A 111 -7.60 -6.83 12.29
C ASN A 111 -6.06 -6.83 12.29
N HIS A 112 -5.48 -5.64 12.46
CA HIS A 112 -4.04 -5.43 12.58
C HIS A 112 -3.59 -5.64 14.03
N ASN A 113 -2.49 -6.38 14.22
CA ASN A 113 -1.82 -6.53 15.51
C ASN A 113 -0.70 -5.50 15.73
N HIS A 114 -0.62 -4.48 14.89
CA HIS A 114 0.39 -3.42 14.95
C HIS A 114 -0.25 -2.08 14.65
N LYS A 115 0.42 -0.99 15.06
CA LYS A 115 -0.05 0.36 14.74
C LYS A 115 -0.05 0.56 13.23
N VAL A 116 -1.21 0.95 12.72
CA VAL A 116 -1.40 1.44 11.36
C VAL A 116 -1.63 2.93 11.46
N ASP A 117 -0.82 3.71 10.73
CA ASP A 117 -0.86 5.17 10.79
C ASP A 117 -0.44 5.71 9.43
N GLN A 118 -1.16 6.71 8.94
CA GLN A 118 -0.85 7.44 7.72
C GLN A 118 0.55 8.05 7.77
N SER A 119 1.01 8.46 8.96
CA SER A 119 2.34 9.03 9.16
C SER A 119 3.46 8.06 8.74
N ASN A 120 3.19 6.75 8.75
CA ASN A 120 4.13 5.72 8.34
C ASN A 120 4.21 5.51 6.83
N LEU A 121 3.23 6.00 6.05
CA LEU A 121 3.19 5.81 4.59
C LEU A 121 4.46 6.33 3.92
N LYS A 122 4.99 7.48 4.38
CA LYS A 122 6.20 8.15 3.88
C LYS A 122 7.48 7.30 3.94
N PHE A 123 7.53 6.29 4.81
CA PHE A 123 8.71 5.45 4.95
C PHE A 123 8.74 4.30 3.93
N TYR A 124 7.62 3.95 3.32
CA TYR A 124 7.57 2.86 2.35
C TYR A 124 8.02 3.30 0.96
N ALA A 125 8.84 2.46 0.31
CA ALA A 125 9.39 2.76 -1.02
C ALA A 125 8.34 3.15 -2.08
N ARG A 126 7.15 2.55 -2.03
CA ARG A 126 6.05 2.88 -2.97
C ARG A 126 5.63 4.34 -2.89
N HIS A 127 5.64 4.95 -1.70
CA HIS A 127 5.25 6.34 -1.46
C HIS A 127 6.44 7.30 -1.44
N ARG A 128 7.67 6.81 -1.69
CA ARG A 128 8.88 7.62 -1.87
C ARG A 128 9.21 7.88 -3.34
N ARG A 129 8.37 7.42 -4.27
CA ARG A 129 8.51 7.70 -5.70
C ARG A 129 8.11 9.15 -5.98
N LEU A 130 8.80 9.77 -6.94
CA LEU A 130 8.48 11.09 -7.44
C LEU A 130 7.25 10.99 -8.34
N ASP A 131 6.37 11.99 -8.28
CA ASP A 131 5.24 12.11 -9.19
C ASP A 131 5.74 12.52 -10.59
N ASN A 132 4.94 12.23 -11.62
CA ASN A 132 5.35 12.48 -13.02
C ASN A 132 5.67 13.96 -13.27
N ASP A 133 4.88 14.88 -12.70
CA ASP A 133 5.11 16.32 -12.81
C ASP A 133 6.47 16.71 -12.21
N THR A 134 6.84 16.13 -11.07
CA THR A 134 8.14 16.35 -10.45
C THR A 134 9.28 15.77 -11.29
N ILE A 135 9.06 14.62 -11.94
CA ILE A 135 10.03 14.02 -12.87
C ILE A 135 10.24 14.91 -14.09
N GLU A 136 9.17 15.46 -14.67
CA GLU A 136 9.26 16.39 -15.80
C GLU A 136 9.97 17.70 -15.43
N LEU A 137 9.68 18.23 -14.25
CA LEU A 137 10.34 19.40 -13.71
C LEU A 137 11.85 19.16 -13.53
N ILE A 138 12.25 18.01 -12.96
CA ILE A 138 13.66 17.63 -12.82
C ILE A 138 14.35 17.53 -14.19
N LYS A 139 13.70 16.88 -15.18
CA LYS A 139 14.24 16.79 -16.55
C LYS A 139 14.45 18.16 -17.18
N LYS A 140 13.53 19.10 -16.96
CA LYS A 140 13.65 20.47 -17.44
C LYS A 140 14.89 21.16 -16.85
N TYR A 141 15.09 21.07 -15.54
CA TYR A 141 16.25 21.68 -14.88
C TYR A 141 17.59 21.02 -15.27
N ASP A 142 17.59 19.71 -15.50
CA ASP A 142 18.77 18.98 -15.97
C ASP A 142 19.16 19.43 -17.40
N ASN A 143 18.18 19.66 -18.28
CA ASN A 143 18.40 20.23 -19.62
C ASN A 143 19.00 21.65 -19.57
N HIS A 144 18.66 22.43 -18.55
CA HIS A 144 19.22 23.76 -18.31
C HIS A 144 20.57 23.72 -17.56
N LYS A 145 21.16 22.53 -17.35
CA LYS A 145 22.43 22.32 -16.63
C LYS A 145 22.45 22.93 -15.22
N VAL A 146 21.30 22.97 -14.56
CA VAL A 146 21.22 23.42 -13.16
C VAL A 146 21.95 22.40 -12.28
N PRO A 147 22.81 22.84 -11.34
CA PRO A 147 23.55 21.91 -10.51
C PRO A 147 22.61 21.13 -9.59
N ARG A 148 22.89 19.82 -9.45
CA ARG A 148 21.96 18.83 -8.88
C ARG A 148 21.64 19.02 -7.40
N ASN A 149 22.52 19.68 -6.65
CA ASN A 149 22.27 20.08 -5.26
C ASN A 149 21.10 21.07 -5.19
N ILE A 150 21.05 22.03 -6.10
CA ILE A 150 19.96 23.03 -6.17
C ILE A 150 18.65 22.34 -6.55
N ILE A 151 18.66 21.45 -7.56
CA ILE A 151 17.47 20.69 -7.96
C ILE A 151 16.95 19.85 -6.78
N ARG A 152 17.85 19.20 -6.03
CA ARG A 152 17.48 18.42 -4.83
C ARG A 152 16.82 19.30 -3.78
N ASP A 153 17.41 20.44 -3.45
CA ASP A 153 16.92 21.32 -2.39
C ASP A 153 15.56 21.92 -2.77
N MET A 154 15.37 22.31 -4.04
CA MET A 154 14.07 22.75 -4.58
C MET A 154 13.00 21.66 -4.42
N VAL A 155 13.28 20.45 -4.90
CA VAL A 155 12.34 19.32 -4.86
C VAL A 155 12.02 18.90 -3.42
N MET A 156 12.99 18.97 -2.50
CA MET A 156 12.81 18.63 -1.08
C MET A 156 12.01 19.72 -0.34
N ASN A 157 12.24 20.99 -0.65
CA ASN A 157 11.53 22.13 -0.04
C ASN A 157 10.06 22.20 -0.50
N GLU A 158 9.79 21.99 -1.78
CA GLU A 158 8.41 21.99 -2.31
C GLU A 158 7.59 20.82 -1.76
N ASN A 159 8.20 19.63 -1.65
CA ASN A 159 7.44 18.41 -1.35
C ASN A 159 7.46 17.96 0.12
N LYS A 160 8.26 18.60 1.00
CA LYS A 160 8.43 18.22 2.42
C LYS A 160 8.66 16.71 2.66
N ARG A 161 9.23 15.99 1.68
CA ARG A 161 9.40 14.53 1.67
C ARG A 161 10.85 14.18 1.36
N LYS A 162 11.41 13.17 2.05
CA LYS A 162 12.74 12.62 1.76
C LYS A 162 12.66 11.60 0.62
N PHE A 163 13.12 11.96 -0.57
CA PHE A 163 13.24 11.05 -1.71
C PHE A 163 14.53 10.23 -1.61
N THR A 164 14.48 8.93 -1.91
CA THR A 164 15.69 8.10 -2.12
C THR A 164 15.94 7.92 -3.60
N THR A 165 17.17 8.16 -4.02
CA THR A 165 17.68 7.85 -5.35
C THR A 165 17.55 6.34 -5.61
N VAL A 166 16.96 5.99 -6.75
CA VAL A 166 16.90 4.60 -7.22
C VAL A 166 18.30 4.23 -7.71
N LYS A 167 18.92 3.20 -7.13
CA LYS A 167 20.16 2.62 -7.69
C LYS A 167 19.82 1.99 -9.04
N GLY A 168 20.37 2.56 -10.11
CA GLY A 168 20.18 2.11 -11.49
C GLY A 168 19.50 3.18 -12.33
N ASN A 169 20.33 3.96 -13.01
CA ASN A 169 20.02 4.90 -14.09
C ASN A 169 18.92 5.94 -13.80
N PHE A 170 19.29 6.92 -12.98
CA PHE A 170 19.41 8.33 -13.39
C PHE A 170 20.44 8.96 -12.45
N PHE A 171 21.67 9.14 -12.95
CA PHE A 171 22.78 9.87 -12.36
C PHE A 171 23.71 10.35 -13.46
#